data_AF-A0A813BKS5-F1
#
_entry.id   AF-A0A813BKS5-F1
#
_cell.length_a   1.000
_cell.length_b   1.000
_cell.length_c   1.000
_cell.angle_alpha   90.00
_cell.angle_beta   90.00
_cell.angle_gamma   90.00
#
_symmetry.space_group_name_H-M   'P 1'
#
loop_
_entity.id
_entity.type
_entity.pdbx_description
1 polymer ?
#
loop_
_entity_poly.entity_id
_entity_poly.type
_entity_poly.pdbx_seq_one_letter_code
_entity_poly.pdbx_strand_id
1 'polypeptide(L)'
;MFLELIEGCGRHIRAHDGQCFFYTSHGHWAAYNGVIPQGTLARCKSYLMYLEGLYSKFGPNTPRNEDGILAAAQAILSEHNGSCAMLLSECARAAICRVPPANAKSKQAGQEKEEDEEHGKGGYTSWTTAMANTIGKLYVKLQTSLLNDTVIKYYVAWCSKDVQRQGGFCTLDGCFVFEQDGGLITVARNPEANVYIFIPHRMLDPIPEEVKHRVKVFWNTTYWGNGPAFEVCMASWTLALRGENVDRAFWGIGSGGVGWKRFELNTYPFSGVTEETLDSMLRRTVACRYKACFVDPQRIAGKEAEAAASGVFPRDPTLKDFLRDKPACLVTLRFLWNYARGHTADQCRTVLENYVVHGGDEGLTRIAVRTSCGLSVDNEGVSDRVQQVLAALTVEGARQPEQVDEMARARQAKKEEQQKISDEIKTWLRDEGKDWFTAAQAKVAKASVSFGRGEAANVVQELARDGYLLSQTRDLPKAG
;
A
#
# COMPACT_ATOMS: atom_id res chain seq x y z
N MET A 1 18.51 12.92 -13.50
CA MET A 1 19.59 12.59 -14.44
C MET A 1 20.71 11.75 -13.81
N PHE A 2 21.44 12.23 -12.79
CA PHE A 2 22.56 11.47 -12.19
C PHE A 2 22.14 10.09 -11.61
N LEU A 3 21.03 10.03 -10.87
CA LEU A 3 20.52 8.77 -10.33
C LEU A 3 20.08 7.81 -11.46
N GLU A 4 19.62 8.35 -12.58
CA GLU A 4 19.20 7.56 -13.75
C GLU A 4 20.39 6.93 -14.48
N LEU A 5 21.52 7.64 -14.53
CA LEU A 5 22.79 7.11 -15.06
C LEU A 5 23.29 5.92 -14.23
N ILE A 6 23.20 6.00 -12.90
CA ILE A 6 23.62 4.93 -11.99
C ILE A 6 22.69 3.73 -12.07
N GLU A 7 21.39 3.99 -12.01
CA GLU A 7 20.35 2.95 -11.91
C GLU A 7 19.94 2.38 -13.29
N GLY A 8 20.60 2.84 -14.37
CA GLY A 8 20.52 2.27 -15.71
C GLY A 8 19.24 2.60 -16.47
N CYS A 9 18.82 3.87 -16.48
CA CYS A 9 17.72 4.40 -17.31
C CYS A 9 16.49 3.49 -17.41
N GLY A 10 15.76 3.30 -16.30
CA GLY A 10 14.55 2.47 -16.27
C GLY A 10 14.79 1.00 -15.94
N ARG A 11 16.01 0.59 -15.57
CA ARG A 11 16.30 -0.77 -15.08
C ARG A 11 15.98 -0.97 -13.61
N HIS A 12 16.32 -0.01 -12.76
CA HIS A 12 16.16 -0.15 -11.31
C HIS A 12 15.34 0.95 -10.65
N ILE A 13 15.24 2.11 -11.30
CA ILE A 13 14.45 3.24 -10.85
C ILE A 13 13.71 3.85 -12.04
N ARG A 14 12.50 4.33 -11.80
CA ARG A 14 11.75 5.17 -12.74
C ARG A 14 10.85 6.15 -12.01
N ALA A 15 10.47 7.22 -12.69
CA ALA A 15 9.46 8.15 -12.22
C ALA A 15 8.36 8.29 -13.25
N HIS A 16 7.12 8.31 -12.78
CA HIS A 16 5.93 8.62 -13.57
C HIS A 16 4.80 9.00 -12.60
N ASP A 17 3.77 9.69 -13.07
CA ASP A 17 2.62 10.14 -12.25
C ASP A 17 3.01 10.91 -10.98
N GLY A 18 4.12 11.66 -11.00
CA GLY A 18 4.61 12.35 -9.81
C GLY A 18 5.11 11.43 -8.69
N GLN A 19 5.39 10.16 -8.98
CA GLN A 19 5.87 9.18 -8.03
C GLN A 19 7.14 8.47 -8.54
N CYS A 20 8.03 8.13 -7.62
CA CYS A 20 9.22 7.33 -7.89
C CYS A 20 8.91 5.85 -7.65
N PHE A 21 9.45 4.98 -8.48
CA PHE A 21 9.29 3.53 -8.39
C PHE A 21 10.65 2.85 -8.45
N PHE A 22 10.82 1.80 -7.64
CA PHE A 22 12.01 0.97 -7.62
C PHE A 22 11.69 -0.44 -8.09
N TYR A 23 12.57 -1.00 -8.91
CA TYR A 23 12.47 -2.39 -9.32
C TYR A 23 12.94 -3.31 -8.19
N THR A 24 12.09 -4.25 -7.80
CA THR A 24 12.37 -5.16 -6.69
C THR A 24 12.99 -6.47 -7.17
N SER A 25 13.61 -7.21 -6.25
CA SER A 25 14.09 -8.57 -6.50
C SER A 25 12.96 -9.57 -6.84
N HIS A 26 11.72 -9.22 -6.50
CA HIS A 26 10.53 -10.02 -6.81
C HIS A 26 9.99 -9.77 -8.21
N GLY A 27 10.53 -8.80 -8.94
CA GLY A 27 10.25 -8.62 -10.37
C GLY A 27 9.19 -7.56 -10.70
N HIS A 28 8.72 -6.81 -9.70
CA HIS A 28 7.74 -5.73 -9.87
C HIS A 28 8.32 -4.38 -9.50
N TRP A 29 7.62 -3.34 -9.94
CA TRP A 29 7.90 -1.95 -9.63
C TRP A 29 7.11 -1.50 -8.41
N ALA A 30 7.82 -1.21 -7.32
CA ALA A 30 7.25 -0.76 -6.07
C ALA A 30 7.34 0.76 -5.96
N ALA A 31 6.23 1.38 -5.58
CA ALA A 31 6.17 2.79 -5.25
C ALA A 31 7.14 3.13 -4.11
N TYR A 32 7.87 4.23 -4.25
CA TYR A 32 8.70 4.78 -3.20
C TYR A 32 7.83 5.26 -2.04
N ASN A 33 8.14 4.79 -0.84
CA ASN A 33 7.42 5.07 0.41
C ASN A 33 8.32 5.65 1.51
N GLY A 34 9.44 6.28 1.15
CA GLY A 34 10.39 6.90 2.09
C GLY A 34 11.56 6.02 2.50
N VAL A 35 11.66 4.79 1.98
CA VAL A 35 12.79 3.89 2.25
C VAL A 35 13.50 3.53 0.95
N ILE A 36 14.77 3.96 0.81
CA ILE A 36 15.58 3.65 -0.37
C ILE A 36 16.01 2.18 -0.31
N PRO A 37 15.84 1.40 -1.39
CA PRO A 37 16.33 0.02 -1.44
C PRO A 37 17.84 -0.06 -1.20
N GLN A 38 18.27 -1.01 -0.36
CA GLN A 38 19.70 -1.23 -0.10
C GLN A 38 20.50 -1.48 -1.38
N GLY A 39 19.89 -2.17 -2.36
CA GLY A 39 20.50 -2.40 -3.67
C GLY A 39 20.83 -1.10 -4.42
N THR A 40 19.98 -0.07 -4.33
CA THR A 40 20.24 1.24 -4.95
C THR A 40 21.40 1.93 -4.25
N LEU A 41 21.44 1.95 -2.91
CA LEU A 41 22.57 2.53 -2.16
C LEU A 41 23.90 1.83 -2.48
N ALA A 42 23.87 0.49 -2.60
CA ALA A 42 25.03 -0.30 -2.98
C ALA A 42 25.51 0.02 -4.39
N ARG A 43 24.60 0.14 -5.37
CA ARG A 43 24.94 0.53 -6.75
C ARG A 43 25.51 1.95 -6.81
N CYS A 44 24.91 2.92 -6.13
CA CYS A 44 25.45 4.28 -6.04
C CYS A 44 26.86 4.30 -5.44
N LYS A 45 27.10 3.51 -4.40
CA LYS A 45 28.43 3.36 -3.78
C LYS A 45 29.43 2.81 -4.78
N SER A 46 29.11 1.68 -5.40
CA SER A 46 30.01 1.01 -6.35
C SER A 46 30.31 1.92 -7.54
N TYR A 47 29.32 2.61 -8.08
CA TYR A 47 29.52 3.55 -9.19
C TYR A 47 30.51 4.67 -8.84
N LEU A 48 30.32 5.34 -7.70
CA LEU A 48 31.22 6.41 -7.26
C LEU A 48 32.62 5.88 -6.94
N MET A 49 32.72 4.69 -6.36
CA MET A 49 34.00 4.03 -6.10
C MET A 49 34.75 3.70 -7.41
N TYR A 50 34.05 3.20 -8.42
CA TYR A 50 34.65 2.97 -9.74
C TYR A 50 35.10 4.27 -10.39
N LEU A 51 34.30 5.33 -10.29
CA LEU A 51 34.65 6.64 -10.85
C LEU A 51 35.86 7.25 -10.12
N GLU A 52 35.92 7.17 -8.79
CA GLU A 52 37.07 7.59 -7.99
C GLU A 52 38.34 6.84 -8.41
N GLY A 53 38.24 5.51 -8.54
CA GLY A 53 39.34 4.65 -8.96
C GLY A 53 39.85 4.99 -10.36
N LEU A 54 38.92 5.23 -11.28
CA LEU A 54 39.22 5.61 -12.66
C LEU A 54 40.02 6.91 -12.71
N TYR A 55 39.54 7.97 -12.05
CA TYR A 55 40.27 9.24 -11.97
C TYR A 55 41.59 9.12 -11.22
N SER A 56 41.73 8.19 -10.28
CA SER A 56 43.00 7.93 -9.59
C SER A 56 44.04 7.26 -10.49
N LYS A 57 43.60 6.51 -11.52
CA LYS A 57 44.47 5.85 -12.49
C LYS A 57 44.83 6.76 -13.68
N PHE A 58 44.12 7.86 -13.90
CA PHE A 58 44.47 8.81 -14.95
C PHE A 58 45.82 9.47 -14.68
N GLY A 59 46.63 9.58 -15.73
CA GLY A 59 47.95 10.21 -15.67
C GLY A 59 47.87 11.71 -15.33
N PRO A 60 48.96 12.31 -14.82
CA PRO A 60 48.97 13.72 -14.43
C PRO A 60 48.74 14.67 -15.61
N ASN A 61 49.02 14.21 -16.83
CA ASN A 61 48.90 14.96 -18.08
C ASN A 61 47.57 14.71 -18.82
N THR A 62 46.61 14.00 -18.23
CA THR A 62 45.31 13.78 -18.87
C THR A 62 44.62 15.14 -19.13
N PRO A 63 44.24 15.47 -20.38
CA PRO A 63 43.52 16.70 -20.67
C PRO A 63 42.15 16.74 -19.99
N ARG A 64 41.74 17.91 -19.50
CA ARG A 64 40.41 18.12 -18.88
C ARG A 64 39.35 18.44 -19.94
N ASN A 65 39.20 17.55 -20.91
CA ASN A 65 38.16 17.60 -21.94
C ASN A 65 37.62 16.18 -22.19
N GLU A 66 36.53 16.08 -22.91
CA GLU A 66 35.85 14.80 -23.17
C GLU A 66 36.78 13.79 -23.85
N ASP A 67 37.42 14.19 -24.96
CA ASP A 67 38.33 13.33 -25.72
C ASP A 67 39.49 12.82 -24.89
N GLY A 68 40.08 13.67 -24.04
CA GLY A 68 41.20 13.32 -23.18
C GLY A 68 40.81 12.34 -22.08
N ILE A 69 39.62 12.50 -21.49
CA ILE A 69 39.08 11.57 -20.49
C ILE A 69 38.74 10.23 -21.14
N LEU A 70 38.10 10.24 -22.31
CA LEU A 70 37.75 9.02 -23.05
C LEU A 70 39.00 8.28 -23.51
N ALA A 71 40.00 8.98 -24.05
CA ALA A 71 41.27 8.38 -24.45
C ALA A 71 42.02 7.75 -23.26
N ALA A 72 42.05 8.43 -22.11
CA ALA A 72 42.65 7.89 -20.89
C ALA A 72 41.89 6.66 -20.37
N ALA A 73 40.55 6.67 -20.38
CA ALA A 73 39.74 5.52 -20.00
C ALA A 73 39.94 4.34 -20.97
N GLN A 74 40.02 4.61 -22.27
CA GLN A 74 40.25 3.61 -23.30
C GLN A 74 41.64 2.97 -23.18
N ALA A 75 42.66 3.75 -22.82
CA ALA A 75 44.01 3.23 -22.55
C ALA A 75 44.02 2.27 -21.36
N ILE A 76 43.32 2.60 -20.26
CA ILE A 76 43.22 1.67 -19.12
C ILE A 76 42.39 0.44 -19.50
N LEU A 77 41.36 0.59 -20.32
CA LEU A 77 40.57 -0.54 -20.81
C LEU A 77 41.40 -1.48 -21.70
N SER A 78 42.28 -0.93 -22.56
CA SER A 78 43.17 -1.74 -23.40
C SER A 78 44.26 -2.46 -22.61
N GLU A 79 44.78 -1.87 -21.53
CA GLU A 79 45.65 -2.55 -20.55
C GLU A 79 45.01 -3.79 -19.93
N HIS A 80 43.67 -3.85 -19.93
CA HIS A 80 42.89 -4.96 -19.39
C HIS A 80 42.21 -5.79 -20.48
N ASN A 81 42.80 -5.88 -21.67
CA ASN A 81 42.33 -6.68 -22.80
C ASN A 81 40.87 -6.37 -23.21
N GLY A 82 40.40 -5.14 -23.00
CA GLY A 82 39.02 -4.76 -23.31
C GLY A 82 37.98 -5.25 -22.30
N SER A 83 38.39 -5.86 -21.18
CA SER A 83 37.45 -6.39 -20.18
C SER A 83 36.97 -5.30 -19.23
N CYS A 84 35.71 -4.87 -19.39
CA CYS A 84 35.05 -3.93 -18.49
C CYS A 84 35.02 -4.45 -17.04
N ALA A 85 34.83 -5.75 -16.84
CA ALA A 85 34.79 -6.33 -15.49
C ALA A 85 36.13 -6.19 -14.77
N MET A 86 37.24 -6.44 -15.47
CA MET A 86 38.59 -6.28 -14.92
C MET A 86 38.90 -4.81 -14.66
N LEU A 87 38.54 -3.91 -15.58
CA LEU A 87 38.68 -2.47 -15.39
C LEU A 87 37.96 -1.99 -14.12
N LEU A 88 36.69 -2.37 -13.94
CA LEU A 88 35.91 -1.96 -12.76
C LEU A 88 36.49 -2.51 -11.46
N SER A 89 36.97 -3.75 -11.46
CA SER A 89 37.65 -4.37 -10.32
C SER A 89 38.92 -3.60 -9.95
N GLU A 90 39.73 -3.22 -10.94
CA GLU A 90 40.96 -2.45 -10.74
C GLU A 90 40.68 -1.02 -10.28
N CYS A 91 39.64 -0.38 -10.80
CA CYS A 91 39.18 0.91 -10.30
C CYS A 91 38.74 0.81 -8.83
N ALA A 92 37.95 -0.20 -8.46
CA ALA A 92 37.57 -0.41 -7.07
C ALA A 92 38.79 -0.60 -6.16
N ARG A 93 39.76 -1.42 -6.59
CA ARG A 93 41.02 -1.63 -5.87
C ARG A 93 41.80 -0.33 -5.71
N ALA A 94 41.91 0.47 -6.76
CA ALA A 94 42.59 1.76 -6.73
C ALA A 94 41.94 2.76 -5.76
N ALA A 95 40.60 2.79 -5.70
CA ALA A 95 39.86 3.61 -4.75
C ALA A 95 40.07 3.15 -3.28
N ILE A 96 40.05 1.83 -3.03
CA ILE A 96 40.22 1.25 -1.68
C ILE A 96 41.65 1.40 -1.18
N CYS A 97 42.64 1.10 -2.02
CA CYS A 97 44.06 1.12 -1.66
C CYS A 97 44.65 2.55 -1.58
N ARG A 98 43.83 3.57 -1.81
CA ARG A 98 44.27 4.95 -1.78
C ARG A 98 44.61 5.35 -0.34
N VAL A 99 45.90 5.43 -0.06
CA VAL A 99 46.39 6.02 1.19
C VAL A 99 45.97 7.50 1.15
N PRO A 100 45.16 7.99 2.11
CA PRO A 100 44.86 9.41 2.16
C PRO A 100 46.18 10.17 2.23
N PRO A 101 46.35 11.30 1.50
CA PRO A 101 47.54 12.11 1.68
C PRO A 101 47.65 12.39 3.18
N ALA A 102 48.76 11.99 3.79
CA ALA A 102 48.98 12.13 5.22
C ALA A 102 48.61 13.57 5.60
N ASN A 103 47.65 13.71 6.51
CA ASN A 103 47.26 15.02 7.02
C ASN A 103 48.55 15.74 7.43
N ALA A 104 48.90 16.81 6.71
CA ALA A 104 49.94 17.75 7.10
C ALA A 104 49.46 18.51 8.35
N LYS A 105 49.34 17.79 9.46
CA LYS A 105 49.17 18.32 10.81
C LYS A 105 50.47 18.06 11.56
N SER A 106 51.52 18.77 11.17
CA SER A 106 52.66 19.01 12.06
C SER A 106 53.45 20.21 11.55
N LYS A 107 53.16 21.39 12.11
CA LYS A 107 54.13 22.36 12.62
C LYS A 107 53.39 23.66 12.93
N GLN A 108 52.81 23.70 14.13
CA GLN A 108 52.61 24.95 14.84
C GLN A 108 53.48 24.85 16.10
N ALA A 109 54.75 25.23 15.95
CA ALA A 109 55.66 25.56 17.04
C ALA A 109 56.71 26.49 16.43
N GLY A 110 56.72 27.74 16.92
CA GLY A 110 57.32 28.89 16.26
C GLY A 110 58.83 28.80 16.00
N GLN A 111 59.22 29.43 14.91
CA GLN A 111 60.47 30.18 14.81
C GLN A 111 60.36 31.12 13.62
N GLU A 112 60.36 32.42 13.92
CA GLU A 112 60.72 33.47 12.97
C GLU A 112 62.13 33.16 12.45
N LYS A 113 62.30 33.06 11.13
CA LYS A 113 63.55 33.38 10.44
C LYS A 113 63.32 33.50 8.93
N GLU A 114 63.56 34.72 8.49
CA GLU A 114 64.25 35.19 7.29
C GLU A 114 64.04 34.47 5.96
N GLU A 115 63.68 35.32 5.00
CA GLU A 115 63.65 35.12 3.56
C GLU A 115 65.00 34.62 3.05
N ASP A 116 64.99 33.43 2.44
CA ASP A 116 65.93 33.07 1.39
C ASP A 116 65.17 32.24 0.35
N GLU A 117 65.22 32.72 -0.90
CA GLU A 117 64.67 32.08 -2.08
C GLU A 117 65.40 30.76 -2.36
N GLU A 118 64.76 29.63 -2.09
CA GLU A 118 65.09 28.38 -2.74
C GLU A 118 63.80 27.66 -3.14
N HIS A 119 63.63 27.45 -4.45
CA HIS A 119 62.41 26.97 -5.09
C HIS A 119 61.87 25.67 -4.45
N GLY A 120 60.87 25.83 -3.59
CA GLY A 120 60.18 24.75 -2.91
C GLY A 120 59.45 23.82 -3.88
N LYS A 121 59.72 22.51 -3.73
CA LYS A 121 58.90 21.41 -4.26
C LYS A 121 57.52 21.41 -3.56
N GLY A 122 56.68 22.40 -3.86
CA GLY A 122 55.25 22.38 -3.54
C GLY A 122 54.54 21.50 -4.55
N GLY A 123 54.31 20.23 -4.20
CA GLY A 123 53.69 19.25 -5.08
C GLY A 123 52.29 19.68 -5.54
N TYR A 124 52.18 20.14 -6.79
CA TYR A 124 50.88 20.34 -7.45
C TYR A 124 50.14 19.00 -7.53
N THR A 125 49.10 18.81 -6.72
CA THR A 125 48.18 17.68 -6.90
C THR A 125 47.52 17.80 -8.27
N SER A 126 47.70 16.80 -9.14
CA SER A 126 47.03 16.75 -10.44
C SER A 126 45.52 16.88 -10.29
N TRP A 127 44.86 17.53 -11.25
CA TRP A 127 43.41 17.72 -11.24
C TRP A 127 42.65 16.38 -11.20
N THR A 128 43.22 15.30 -11.75
CA THR A 128 42.66 13.94 -11.70
C THR A 128 42.62 13.41 -10.26
N THR A 129 43.70 13.64 -9.51
CA THR A 129 43.81 13.31 -8.08
C THR A 129 42.83 14.13 -7.24
N ALA A 130 42.68 15.42 -7.55
CA ALA A 130 41.72 16.30 -6.90
C ALA A 130 40.27 15.88 -7.18
N MET A 131 39.98 15.46 -8.42
CA MET A 131 38.67 14.95 -8.82
C MET A 131 38.33 13.65 -8.09
N ALA A 132 39.24 12.68 -8.07
CA ALA A 132 39.07 11.44 -7.33
C ALA A 132 38.81 11.70 -5.83
N ASN A 133 39.54 12.62 -5.19
CA ASN A 133 39.29 13.04 -3.80
C ASN A 133 37.91 13.65 -3.60
N THR A 134 37.43 14.41 -4.59
CA THR A 134 36.09 15.01 -4.56
C THR A 134 35.03 13.92 -4.65
N ILE A 135 35.19 12.96 -5.57
CA ILE A 135 34.28 11.84 -5.78
C ILE A 135 34.18 10.96 -4.53
N GLY A 136 35.31 10.62 -3.88
CA GLY A 136 35.31 9.84 -2.65
C GLY A 136 34.49 10.50 -1.52
N LYS A 137 34.49 11.84 -1.46
CA LYS A 137 33.66 12.61 -0.51
C LYS A 137 32.20 12.75 -0.94
N LEU A 138 31.89 12.63 -2.23
CA LEU A 138 30.52 12.77 -2.75
C LEU A 138 29.61 11.64 -2.31
N TYR A 139 30.13 10.41 -2.11
CA TYR A 139 29.29 9.28 -1.73
C TYR A 139 28.54 9.52 -0.42
N VAL A 140 29.22 9.97 0.63
CA VAL A 140 28.59 10.22 1.94
C VAL A 140 27.50 11.29 1.82
N LYS A 141 27.77 12.36 1.04
CA LYS A 141 26.78 13.42 0.77
C LYS A 141 25.59 12.88 -0.03
N LEU A 142 25.82 12.14 -1.10
CA LEU A 142 24.77 11.54 -1.92
C LEU A 142 23.91 10.57 -1.10
N GLN A 143 24.54 9.71 -0.31
CA GLN A 143 23.85 8.77 0.58
C GLN A 143 22.96 9.52 1.56
N THR A 144 23.47 10.58 2.20
CA THR A 144 22.70 11.41 3.13
C THR A 144 21.51 12.07 2.42
N SER A 145 21.73 12.62 1.22
CA SER A 145 20.66 13.27 0.45
C SER A 145 19.63 12.30 -0.12
N LEU A 146 20.00 11.05 -0.41
CA LEU A 146 19.09 9.97 -0.79
C LEU A 146 18.25 9.51 0.40
N LEU A 147 18.87 9.35 1.58
CA LEU A 147 18.18 8.98 2.83
C LEU A 147 17.25 10.08 3.34
N ASN A 148 17.53 11.34 3.02
CA ASN A 148 16.70 12.50 3.39
C ASN A 148 15.71 12.93 2.28
N ASP A 149 15.39 12.04 1.34
CA ASP A 149 14.42 12.27 0.24
C ASP A 149 14.69 13.46 -0.69
N THR A 150 15.83 14.14 -0.52
CA THR A 150 16.09 15.40 -1.21
C THR A 150 16.30 15.14 -2.70
N VAL A 151 17.06 14.09 -3.04
CA VAL A 151 17.34 13.72 -4.44
C VAL A 151 16.10 13.14 -5.13
N ILE A 152 15.26 12.38 -4.42
CA ILE A 152 14.10 11.72 -5.01
C ILE A 152 13.08 12.74 -5.53
N LYS A 153 12.87 13.84 -4.81
CA LYS A 153 11.98 14.94 -5.26
C LYS A 153 12.43 15.53 -6.60
N TYR A 154 13.72 15.80 -6.75
CA TYR A 154 14.27 16.27 -8.02
C TYR A 154 14.23 15.18 -9.09
N TYR A 155 14.47 13.92 -8.73
CA TYR A 155 14.36 12.81 -9.68
C TYR A 155 12.95 12.72 -10.28
N VAL A 156 11.91 12.75 -9.44
CA VAL A 156 10.52 12.74 -9.90
C VAL A 156 10.22 13.92 -10.82
N ALA A 157 10.60 15.14 -10.41
CA ALA A 157 10.27 16.35 -11.18
C ALA A 157 10.98 16.41 -12.56
N TRP A 158 12.16 15.82 -12.70
CA TRP A 158 13.00 15.98 -13.90
C TRP A 158 13.12 14.72 -14.77
N CYS A 159 12.78 13.55 -14.23
CA CYS A 159 12.91 12.25 -14.90
C CYS A 159 11.57 11.51 -15.08
N SER A 160 10.44 12.19 -14.85
CA SER A 160 9.12 11.61 -15.07
C SER A 160 8.94 11.24 -16.55
N LYS A 161 8.51 10.01 -16.82
CA LYS A 161 8.14 9.51 -18.15
C LYS A 161 6.69 9.06 -18.16
N ASP A 162 6.16 8.80 -19.35
CA ASP A 162 4.83 8.21 -19.49
C ASP A 162 4.79 6.80 -18.90
N VAL A 163 3.65 6.48 -18.30
CA VAL A 163 3.39 5.20 -17.67
C VAL A 163 3.19 4.13 -18.73
N GLN A 164 4.04 3.12 -18.74
CA GLN A 164 3.86 1.93 -19.58
C GLN A 164 3.48 0.72 -18.73
N ARG A 165 2.39 0.81 -17.95
CA ARG A 165 1.95 -0.31 -17.09
C ARG A 165 1.46 -1.48 -17.95
N GLN A 166 1.96 -2.68 -17.65
CA GLN A 166 1.46 -3.92 -18.22
C GLN A 166 0.62 -4.66 -17.19
N GLY A 167 -0.49 -5.24 -17.65
CA GLY A 167 -1.30 -6.13 -16.82
C GLY A 167 -0.51 -7.35 -16.39
N GLY A 168 -0.49 -7.62 -15.09
CA GLY A 168 0.28 -8.73 -14.53
C GLY A 168 0.56 -8.55 -13.05
N PHE A 169 1.13 -9.58 -12.44
CA PHE A 169 1.50 -9.58 -11.04
C PHE A 169 2.72 -10.47 -10.77
N CYS A 170 3.50 -10.09 -9.76
CA CYS A 170 4.61 -10.88 -9.25
C CYS A 170 4.22 -11.58 -7.95
N THR A 171 4.77 -12.77 -7.75
CA THR A 171 4.72 -13.53 -6.51
C THR A 171 6.12 -13.72 -5.95
N LEU A 172 6.25 -14.36 -4.79
CA LEU A 172 7.57 -14.64 -4.21
C LEU A 172 8.43 -15.53 -5.12
N ASP A 173 7.80 -16.34 -5.96
CA ASP A 173 8.40 -17.41 -6.78
C ASP A 173 8.08 -17.32 -8.28
N GLY A 174 7.28 -16.34 -8.72
CA GLY A 174 6.88 -16.21 -10.13
C GLY A 174 6.61 -14.77 -10.56
N CYS A 175 6.54 -14.55 -11.87
CA CYS A 175 6.11 -13.31 -12.49
C CYS A 175 5.16 -13.66 -13.63
N PHE A 176 3.97 -13.06 -13.62
CA PHE A 176 2.89 -13.39 -14.55
C PHE A 176 2.44 -12.13 -15.28
N VAL A 177 2.29 -12.22 -16.60
CA VAL A 177 1.90 -11.11 -17.46
C VAL A 177 0.74 -11.56 -18.35
N PHE A 178 -0.22 -10.66 -18.54
CA PHE A 178 -1.30 -10.87 -19.50
C PHE A 178 -0.84 -10.48 -20.91
N GLU A 179 -1.03 -11.38 -21.87
CA GLU A 179 -0.81 -11.15 -23.30
C GLU A 179 -1.97 -10.34 -23.92
N GLN A 180 -1.75 -9.82 -25.13
CA GLN A 180 -2.76 -9.02 -25.85
C GLN A 180 -4.02 -9.83 -26.19
N ASP A 181 -3.88 -11.13 -26.41
CA ASP A 181 -4.98 -12.06 -26.64
C ASP A 181 -5.75 -12.43 -25.35
N GLY A 182 -5.30 -11.91 -24.21
CA GLY A 182 -5.90 -12.12 -22.90
C GLY A 182 -5.32 -13.29 -22.12
N GLY A 183 -4.43 -14.10 -22.69
CA GLY A 183 -3.77 -15.21 -21.98
C GLY A 183 -2.89 -14.73 -20.83
N LEU A 184 -2.77 -15.55 -19.76
CA LEU A 184 -1.86 -15.27 -18.65
C LEU A 184 -0.64 -16.21 -18.74
N ILE A 185 0.53 -15.62 -19.00
CA ILE A 185 1.80 -16.34 -19.16
C ILE A 185 2.74 -16.10 -17.99
N THR A 186 3.70 -17.00 -17.83
CA THR A 186 4.82 -16.82 -16.89
C THR A 186 6.01 -16.23 -17.64
N VAL A 187 6.61 -15.18 -17.10
CA VAL A 187 7.77 -14.51 -17.71
C VAL A 187 8.95 -14.45 -16.75
N ALA A 188 10.16 -14.30 -17.29
CA ALA A 188 11.31 -13.99 -16.48
C ALA A 188 11.14 -12.62 -15.80
N ARG A 189 11.62 -12.48 -14.56
CA ARG A 189 11.64 -11.20 -13.86
C ARG A 189 12.54 -10.23 -14.63
N ASN A 190 11.93 -9.29 -15.31
CA ASN A 190 12.64 -8.22 -15.98
C ASN A 190 11.93 -6.86 -15.77
N PRO A 191 12.67 -5.74 -15.75
CA PRO A 191 12.08 -4.41 -15.55
C PRO A 191 11.13 -3.98 -16.70
N GLU A 192 11.36 -4.51 -17.90
CA GLU A 192 10.62 -4.21 -19.14
C GLU A 192 9.22 -4.84 -19.17
N ALA A 193 8.97 -5.87 -18.35
CA ALA A 193 7.67 -6.51 -18.19
C ALA A 193 6.64 -5.57 -17.54
N ASN A 194 7.10 -4.45 -16.96
CA ASN A 194 6.25 -3.36 -16.49
C ASN A 194 5.12 -3.76 -15.53
N VAL A 195 5.38 -4.74 -14.68
CA VAL A 195 4.45 -5.21 -13.64
C VAL A 195 4.59 -4.37 -12.36
N TYR A 196 3.47 -3.96 -11.79
CA TYR A 196 3.41 -3.13 -10.56
C TYR A 196 2.68 -3.80 -9.39
N ILE A 197 2.05 -4.95 -9.65
CA ILE A 197 1.31 -5.68 -8.63
C ILE A 197 2.21 -6.74 -8.03
N PHE A 198 2.23 -6.80 -6.70
CA PHE A 198 2.94 -7.84 -5.94
C PHE A 198 2.01 -8.52 -4.97
N ILE A 199 2.00 -9.84 -5.03
CA ILE A 199 1.24 -10.71 -4.14
C ILE A 199 2.26 -11.48 -3.29
N PRO A 200 2.33 -11.23 -1.96
CA PRO A 200 3.39 -11.78 -1.09
C PRO A 200 3.16 -13.25 -0.71
N HIS A 201 2.86 -14.09 -1.70
CA HIS A 201 2.64 -15.53 -1.56
C HIS A 201 3.54 -16.29 -2.53
N ARG A 202 3.82 -17.56 -2.24
CA ARG A 202 4.50 -18.48 -3.15
C ARG A 202 3.45 -19.25 -3.94
N MET A 203 3.30 -18.93 -5.22
CA MET A 203 2.23 -19.43 -6.08
C MET A 203 2.34 -20.94 -6.33
N LEU A 204 3.57 -21.47 -6.33
CA LEU A 204 3.92 -22.82 -6.77
C LEU A 204 4.04 -23.81 -5.60
N ASP A 205 3.90 -23.36 -4.35
CA ASP A 205 4.00 -24.24 -3.18
C ASP A 205 2.89 -25.31 -3.17
N PRO A 206 3.18 -26.57 -2.80
CA PRO A 206 2.15 -27.60 -2.71
C PRO A 206 1.10 -27.23 -1.66
N ILE A 207 -0.16 -27.60 -1.91
CA ILE A 207 -1.27 -27.34 -1.00
C ILE A 207 -1.91 -28.69 -0.64
N PRO A 208 -2.09 -28.99 0.66
CA PRO A 208 -2.80 -30.18 1.09
C PRO A 208 -4.25 -30.23 0.58
N GLU A 209 -4.75 -31.44 0.25
CA GLU A 209 -6.09 -31.61 -0.32
C GLU A 209 -7.21 -31.21 0.65
N GLU A 210 -7.01 -31.41 1.95
CA GLU A 210 -7.95 -31.01 2.99
C GLU A 210 -8.18 -29.50 3.03
N VAL A 211 -7.12 -28.71 2.77
CA VAL A 211 -7.23 -27.24 2.67
C VAL A 211 -8.03 -26.86 1.44
N LYS A 212 -7.75 -27.48 0.28
CA LYS A 212 -8.50 -27.25 -0.97
C LYS A 212 -9.98 -27.58 -0.78
N HIS A 213 -10.28 -28.72 -0.17
CA HIS A 213 -11.64 -29.15 0.12
C HIS A 213 -12.35 -28.15 1.04
N ARG A 214 -11.71 -27.72 2.13
CA ARG A 214 -12.31 -26.77 3.08
C ARG A 214 -12.56 -25.39 2.46
N VAL A 215 -11.64 -24.87 1.64
CA VAL A 215 -11.87 -23.62 0.89
C VAL A 215 -13.02 -23.78 -0.10
N LYS A 216 -13.12 -24.93 -0.78
CA LYS A 216 -14.26 -25.22 -1.69
C LYS A 216 -15.59 -25.24 -0.94
N VAL A 217 -15.65 -25.88 0.23
CA VAL A 217 -16.83 -25.88 1.09
C VAL A 217 -17.18 -24.45 1.53
N PHE A 218 -16.19 -23.65 1.93
CA PHE A 218 -16.40 -22.24 2.26
C PHE A 218 -17.03 -21.45 1.10
N TRP A 219 -16.51 -21.58 -0.13
CA TRP A 219 -17.07 -20.87 -1.27
C TRP A 219 -18.48 -21.34 -1.63
N ASN A 220 -18.71 -22.67 -1.64
CA ASN A 220 -20.02 -23.25 -1.95
C ASN A 220 -21.10 -22.87 -0.94
N THR A 221 -20.72 -22.77 0.34
CA THR A 221 -21.65 -22.37 1.41
C THR A 221 -21.87 -20.86 1.40
N THR A 222 -20.82 -20.06 1.22
CA THR A 222 -20.92 -18.58 1.20
C THR A 222 -21.76 -18.08 0.02
N TYR A 223 -21.52 -18.60 -1.18
CA TYR A 223 -22.23 -18.23 -2.41
C TYR A 223 -23.37 -19.20 -2.74
N TRP A 224 -23.91 -19.89 -1.74
CA TRP A 224 -25.00 -20.83 -1.94
C TRP A 224 -26.18 -20.17 -2.65
N GLY A 225 -26.66 -20.79 -3.73
CA GLY A 225 -27.76 -20.27 -4.54
C GLY A 225 -27.47 -18.93 -5.26
N ASN A 226 -26.21 -18.49 -5.29
CA ASN A 226 -25.77 -17.27 -5.96
C ASN A 226 -24.35 -17.40 -6.55
N GLY A 227 -24.16 -18.40 -7.41
CA GLY A 227 -22.93 -18.58 -8.19
C GLY A 227 -22.52 -17.36 -9.02
N PRO A 228 -23.44 -16.63 -9.68
CA PRO A 228 -23.10 -15.43 -10.44
C PRO A 228 -22.38 -14.36 -9.59
N ALA A 229 -22.75 -14.17 -8.32
CA ALA A 229 -22.04 -13.24 -7.45
C ALA A 229 -20.58 -13.65 -7.19
N PHE A 230 -20.29 -14.95 -7.09
CA PHE A 230 -18.91 -15.43 -6.99
C PHE A 230 -18.12 -15.11 -8.26
N GLU A 231 -18.72 -15.39 -9.42
CA GLU A 231 -18.09 -15.14 -10.72
C GLU A 231 -17.75 -13.66 -10.93
N VAL A 232 -18.63 -12.75 -10.53
CA VAL A 232 -18.39 -11.31 -10.62
C VAL A 232 -17.23 -10.86 -9.74
N CYS A 233 -17.06 -11.44 -8.54
CA CYS A 233 -15.88 -11.19 -7.71
C CYS A 233 -14.60 -11.66 -8.42
N MET A 234 -14.62 -12.85 -9.03
CA MET A 234 -13.47 -13.40 -9.76
C MET A 234 -13.11 -12.57 -10.99
N ALA A 235 -14.10 -12.15 -11.78
CA ALA A 235 -13.93 -11.26 -12.92
C ALA A 235 -13.33 -9.92 -12.50
N SER A 236 -13.80 -9.36 -11.38
CA SER A 236 -13.32 -8.06 -10.87
C SER A 236 -11.88 -8.12 -10.39
N TRP A 237 -11.51 -9.16 -9.63
CA TRP A 237 -10.11 -9.36 -9.25
C TRP A 237 -9.23 -9.60 -10.48
N THR A 238 -9.73 -10.28 -11.51
CA THR A 238 -8.99 -10.50 -12.76
C THR A 238 -8.73 -9.19 -13.49
N LEU A 239 -9.72 -8.29 -13.59
CA LEU A 239 -9.53 -6.94 -14.15
C LEU A 239 -8.51 -6.13 -13.33
N ALA A 240 -8.58 -6.19 -12.00
CA ALA A 240 -7.61 -5.54 -11.15
C ALA A 240 -6.17 -6.06 -11.37
N LEU A 241 -5.99 -7.38 -11.54
CA LEU A 241 -4.70 -7.99 -11.87
C LEU A 241 -4.18 -7.58 -13.26
N ARG A 242 -5.08 -7.24 -14.20
CA ARG A 242 -4.73 -6.66 -15.51
C ARG A 242 -4.32 -5.19 -15.41
N GLY A 243 -4.33 -4.60 -14.21
CA GLY A 243 -4.02 -3.19 -13.99
C GLY A 243 -5.15 -2.26 -14.45
N GLU A 244 -6.35 -2.81 -14.65
CA GLU A 244 -7.53 -2.02 -15.02
C GLU A 244 -8.28 -1.53 -13.79
N ASN A 245 -8.93 -0.38 -13.94
CA ASN A 245 -9.85 0.11 -12.92
C ASN A 245 -11.11 -0.74 -12.91
N VAL A 246 -11.41 -1.35 -11.77
CA VAL A 246 -12.73 -1.91 -11.52
C VAL A 246 -13.61 -0.73 -11.11
N ASP A 247 -14.32 -0.15 -12.08
CA ASP A 247 -15.14 1.06 -11.88
C ASP A 247 -16.39 0.81 -11.02
N ARG A 248 -16.43 -0.26 -10.21
CA ARG A 248 -17.56 -0.62 -9.35
C ARG A 248 -17.18 -0.88 -7.90
N ALA A 249 -17.96 -0.32 -6.98
CA ALA A 249 -17.92 -0.64 -5.56
C ALA A 249 -18.76 -1.89 -5.26
N PHE A 250 -18.20 -2.81 -4.47
CA PHE A 250 -18.82 -4.08 -4.12
C PHE A 250 -19.47 -4.02 -2.73
N TRP A 251 -20.74 -4.41 -2.65
CA TRP A 251 -21.51 -4.42 -1.40
C TRP A 251 -22.02 -5.83 -1.11
N GLY A 252 -21.61 -6.39 0.02
CA GLY A 252 -22.06 -7.71 0.48
C GLY A 252 -23.27 -7.61 1.40
N ILE A 253 -24.42 -8.13 0.98
CA ILE A 253 -25.67 -8.14 1.75
C ILE A 253 -25.94 -9.56 2.22
N GLY A 254 -25.97 -9.80 3.52
CA GLY A 254 -26.20 -11.15 4.05
C GLY A 254 -26.35 -11.22 5.56
N SER A 255 -26.62 -12.44 6.02
CA SER A 255 -26.61 -12.76 7.46
C SER A 255 -25.18 -12.67 8.02
N GLY A 256 -25.03 -12.35 9.31
CA GLY A 256 -23.71 -12.36 9.95
C GLY A 256 -23.08 -13.74 9.91
N GLY A 257 -21.75 -13.82 9.77
CA GLY A 257 -21.01 -15.09 9.78
C GLY A 257 -20.67 -15.66 8.40
N VAL A 258 -21.04 -15.01 7.30
CA VAL A 258 -20.69 -15.37 5.90
C VAL A 258 -19.19 -15.17 5.56
N GLY A 259 -18.31 -14.99 6.54
CA GLY A 259 -16.88 -14.71 6.31
C GLY A 259 -16.56 -13.28 5.85
N TRP A 260 -17.56 -12.43 5.66
CA TRP A 260 -17.41 -11.00 5.33
C TRP A 260 -17.87 -10.10 6.49
N LYS A 261 -17.29 -8.90 6.61
CA LYS A 261 -17.88 -7.87 7.47
C LYS A 261 -19.25 -7.50 6.87
N ARG A 262 -20.30 -7.63 7.69
CA ARG A 262 -21.68 -7.33 7.31
C ARG A 262 -21.78 -5.87 6.84
N PHE A 263 -22.35 -5.66 5.66
CA PHE A 263 -22.80 -4.34 5.25
C PHE A 263 -24.26 -4.18 5.69
N GLU A 264 -24.52 -3.22 6.56
CA GLU A 264 -25.89 -2.81 6.88
C GLU A 264 -26.27 -1.67 5.92
N LEU A 265 -27.27 -1.92 5.08
CA LEU A 265 -27.74 -0.98 4.04
C LEU A 265 -28.15 0.40 4.58
N ASN A 266 -28.26 0.57 5.91
CA ASN A 266 -28.64 1.81 6.56
C ASN A 266 -27.47 2.79 6.80
N THR A 267 -26.24 2.48 6.40
CA THR A 267 -25.07 3.22 6.90
C THR A 267 -24.48 4.30 5.96
N TYR A 268 -24.92 4.41 4.70
CA TYR A 268 -24.41 5.43 3.78
C TYR A 268 -25.52 6.01 2.89
N PRO A 269 -26.21 7.09 3.33
CA PRO A 269 -27.06 7.85 2.43
C PRO A 269 -26.20 8.50 1.35
N PHE A 270 -26.42 8.15 0.08
CA PHE A 270 -25.81 8.87 -1.02
C PHE A 270 -26.61 10.16 -1.23
N SER A 271 -26.08 11.29 -0.75
CA SER A 271 -26.69 12.60 -0.95
C SER A 271 -26.45 13.12 -2.37
N GLY A 272 -27.47 13.75 -2.96
CA GLY A 272 -27.34 14.44 -4.26
C GLY A 272 -27.51 13.56 -5.50
N VAL A 273 -27.96 12.31 -5.32
CA VAL A 273 -28.35 11.44 -6.44
C VAL A 273 -29.82 11.68 -6.77
N THR A 274 -30.11 11.88 -8.05
CA THR A 274 -31.44 12.10 -8.63
C THR A 274 -31.79 10.95 -9.57
N GLU A 275 -33.05 10.87 -10.05
CA GLU A 275 -33.45 9.91 -11.08
C GLU A 275 -32.56 9.98 -12.33
N GLU A 276 -32.21 11.19 -12.76
CA GLU A 276 -31.37 11.44 -13.95
C GLU A 276 -29.92 10.95 -13.76
N THR A 277 -29.43 10.90 -12.53
CA THR A 277 -28.05 10.51 -12.21
C THR A 277 -27.92 9.09 -11.65
N LEU A 278 -29.04 8.39 -11.45
CA LEU A 278 -29.06 7.03 -10.90
C LEU A 278 -28.26 6.05 -11.73
N ASP A 279 -28.38 6.09 -13.07
CA ASP A 279 -27.67 5.17 -13.96
C ASP A 279 -26.14 5.32 -13.84
N SER A 280 -25.66 6.52 -13.53
CA SER A 280 -24.25 6.77 -13.23
C SER A 280 -23.81 6.03 -11.96
N MET A 281 -24.66 6.00 -10.93
CA MET A 281 -24.41 5.25 -9.70
C MET A 281 -24.51 3.73 -9.90
N LEU A 282 -25.45 3.25 -10.71
CA LEU A 282 -25.61 1.82 -11.02
C LEU A 282 -24.40 1.26 -11.79
N ARG A 283 -23.84 2.04 -12.71
CA ARG A 283 -22.59 1.66 -13.40
C ARG A 283 -21.41 1.53 -12.44
N ARG A 284 -21.48 2.14 -11.25
CA ARG A 284 -20.41 2.18 -10.24
C ARG A 284 -20.66 1.31 -9.02
N THR A 285 -21.70 0.49 -9.03
CA THR A 285 -22.13 -0.28 -7.87
C THR A 285 -22.39 -1.73 -8.28
N VAL A 286 -22.01 -2.67 -7.41
CA VAL A 286 -22.43 -4.08 -7.45
C VAL A 286 -22.93 -4.45 -6.05
N ALA A 287 -24.15 -4.95 -5.95
CA ALA A 287 -24.64 -5.58 -4.73
C ALA A 287 -24.64 -7.11 -4.88
N CYS A 288 -24.07 -7.80 -3.91
CA CYS A 288 -24.01 -9.26 -3.85
C CYS A 288 -24.80 -9.76 -2.65
N ARG A 289 -25.89 -10.50 -2.90
CA ARG A 289 -26.68 -11.13 -1.83
C ARG A 289 -26.10 -12.50 -1.48
N TYR A 290 -25.66 -12.66 -0.24
CA TYR A 290 -25.32 -13.95 0.36
C TYR A 290 -26.59 -14.56 0.93
N LYS A 291 -27.16 -15.54 0.22
CA LYS A 291 -28.40 -16.24 0.61
C LYS A 291 -28.19 -17.21 1.80
N ALA A 292 -26.93 -17.52 2.11
CA ALA A 292 -26.55 -18.43 3.17
C ALA A 292 -26.84 -17.89 4.58
N CYS A 293 -27.21 -18.79 5.48
CA CYS A 293 -27.41 -18.53 6.89
C CYS A 293 -26.52 -19.44 7.75
N PHE A 294 -25.73 -18.86 8.66
CA PHE A 294 -24.79 -19.61 9.50
C PHE A 294 -25.26 -19.68 10.95
N VAL A 295 -25.66 -20.88 11.38
CA VAL A 295 -26.25 -21.15 12.71
C VAL A 295 -25.34 -22.04 13.55
N ASP A 296 -25.59 -22.10 14.86
CA ASP A 296 -24.90 -23.04 15.74
C ASP A 296 -25.14 -24.49 15.26
N PRO A 297 -24.10 -25.35 15.15
CA PRO A 297 -24.25 -26.75 14.76
C PRO A 297 -25.35 -27.50 15.52
N GLN A 298 -25.55 -27.21 16.81
CA GLN A 298 -26.57 -27.85 17.64
C GLN A 298 -28.00 -27.58 17.14
N ARG A 299 -28.25 -26.44 16.48
CA ARG A 299 -29.59 -26.07 15.98
C ARG A 299 -30.05 -26.90 14.78
N ILE A 300 -29.10 -27.50 14.05
CA ILE A 300 -29.37 -28.29 12.84
C ILE A 300 -28.93 -29.74 12.98
N ALA A 301 -28.58 -30.17 14.20
CA ALA A 301 -28.12 -31.52 14.50
C ALA A 301 -29.16 -32.56 14.08
N GLY A 302 -28.75 -33.53 13.26
CA GLY A 302 -29.61 -34.57 12.70
C GLY A 302 -30.50 -34.12 11.53
N LYS A 303 -30.40 -32.86 11.09
CA LYS A 303 -31.12 -32.29 9.93
C LYS A 303 -30.18 -31.54 8.97
N GLU A 304 -28.90 -31.86 8.98
CA GLU A 304 -27.86 -31.09 8.29
C GLU A 304 -28.10 -31.05 6.77
N ALA A 305 -28.53 -32.17 6.19
CA ALA A 305 -28.82 -32.25 4.75
C ALA A 305 -30.02 -31.40 4.33
N GLU A 306 -31.11 -31.42 5.12
CA GLU A 306 -32.31 -30.61 4.88
C GLU A 306 -32.02 -29.11 5.09
N ALA A 307 -31.26 -28.78 6.13
CA ALA A 307 -30.79 -27.42 6.40
C ALA A 307 -29.91 -26.89 5.26
N ALA A 308 -28.94 -27.68 4.79
CA ALA A 308 -28.07 -27.30 3.68
C ALA A 308 -28.83 -27.11 2.36
N ALA A 309 -29.86 -27.94 2.11
CA ALA A 309 -30.76 -27.77 0.96
C ALA A 309 -31.56 -26.45 1.02
N SER A 310 -31.68 -25.86 2.20
CA SER A 310 -32.34 -24.57 2.45
C SER A 310 -31.34 -23.41 2.63
N GLY A 311 -30.04 -23.63 2.41
CA GLY A 311 -29.00 -22.61 2.57
C GLY A 311 -28.61 -22.31 4.02
N VAL A 312 -28.98 -23.19 4.97
CA VAL A 312 -28.61 -23.08 6.38
C VAL A 312 -27.42 -24.00 6.65
N PHE A 313 -26.31 -23.41 7.09
CA PHE A 313 -25.04 -24.10 7.31
C PHE A 313 -24.58 -23.99 8.77
N PRO A 314 -23.84 -24.99 9.28
CA PRO A 314 -23.22 -24.89 10.59
C PRO A 314 -22.13 -23.81 10.56
N ARG A 315 -22.10 -22.99 11.60
CA ARG A 315 -21.04 -22.00 11.81
C ARG A 315 -19.74 -22.70 12.17
N ASP A 316 -18.66 -22.32 11.50
CA ASP A 316 -17.30 -22.76 11.82
C ASP A 316 -16.57 -21.66 12.61
N PRO A 317 -16.34 -21.84 13.93
CA PRO A 317 -15.67 -20.85 14.75
C PRO A 317 -14.19 -20.65 14.36
N THR A 318 -13.58 -21.61 13.67
CA THR A 318 -12.18 -21.57 13.26
C THR A 318 -11.98 -21.00 11.85
N LEU A 319 -13.08 -20.70 11.13
CA LEU A 319 -13.05 -20.28 9.73
C LEU A 319 -12.22 -19.01 9.51
N LYS A 320 -12.31 -18.05 10.43
CA LYS A 320 -11.58 -16.78 10.32
C LYS A 320 -10.07 -16.98 10.34
N ASP A 321 -9.58 -17.82 11.23
CA ASP A 321 -8.14 -18.10 11.35
C ASP A 321 -7.68 -18.98 10.19
N PHE A 322 -8.50 -19.93 9.76
CA PHE A 322 -8.26 -20.72 8.57
C PHE A 322 -8.12 -19.86 7.30
N LEU A 323 -9.02 -18.91 7.06
CA LEU A 323 -8.99 -18.06 5.86
C LEU A 323 -7.81 -17.06 5.87
N ARG A 324 -7.18 -16.84 7.03
CA ARG A 324 -5.95 -16.06 7.18
C ARG A 324 -4.69 -16.91 6.99
N ASP A 325 -4.83 -18.23 7.01
CA ASP A 325 -3.72 -19.14 6.84
C ASP A 325 -3.21 -19.12 5.40
N LYS A 326 -1.89 -19.17 5.24
CA LYS A 326 -1.22 -19.01 3.93
C LYS A 326 -1.69 -20.04 2.89
N PRO A 327 -1.84 -21.34 3.23
CA PRO A 327 -2.37 -22.34 2.31
C PRO A 327 -3.78 -22.02 1.81
N ALA A 328 -4.68 -21.53 2.69
CA ALA A 328 -6.03 -21.17 2.30
C ALA A 328 -6.06 -19.97 1.34
N CYS A 329 -5.26 -18.92 1.63
CA CYS A 329 -5.08 -17.81 0.71
C CYS A 329 -4.53 -18.28 -0.65
N LEU A 330 -3.58 -19.22 -0.64
CA LEU A 330 -2.98 -19.76 -1.85
C LEU A 330 -3.98 -20.55 -2.71
N VAL A 331 -4.91 -21.29 -2.10
CA VAL A 331 -6.01 -21.94 -2.84
C VAL A 331 -6.83 -20.90 -3.61
N THR A 332 -7.27 -19.84 -2.94
CA THR A 332 -8.03 -18.76 -3.58
C THR A 332 -7.24 -18.09 -4.70
N LEU A 333 -5.96 -17.81 -4.47
CA LEU A 333 -5.08 -17.27 -5.52
C LEU A 333 -4.95 -18.21 -6.72
N ARG A 334 -4.92 -19.54 -6.52
CA ARG A 334 -4.91 -20.52 -7.62
C ARG A 334 -6.22 -20.57 -8.38
N PHE A 335 -7.34 -20.44 -7.69
CA PHE A 335 -8.64 -20.28 -8.35
C PHE A 335 -8.66 -19.02 -9.20
N LEU A 336 -8.18 -17.90 -8.67
CA LEU A 336 -8.11 -16.63 -9.40
C LEU A 336 -7.17 -16.72 -10.60
N TRP A 337 -6.00 -17.33 -10.41
CA TRP A 337 -5.05 -17.59 -11.48
C TRP A 337 -5.65 -18.45 -12.61
N ASN A 338 -6.34 -19.54 -12.27
CA ASN A 338 -7.01 -20.40 -13.24
C ASN A 338 -8.15 -19.67 -13.95
N TYR A 339 -8.94 -18.88 -13.22
CA TYR A 339 -9.99 -18.05 -13.82
C TYR A 339 -9.40 -17.04 -14.80
N ALA A 340 -8.35 -16.33 -14.39
CA ALA A 340 -7.66 -15.32 -15.20
C ALA A 340 -7.03 -15.90 -16.47
N ARG A 341 -6.57 -17.16 -16.45
CA ARG A 341 -6.08 -17.87 -17.66
C ARG A 341 -7.17 -18.17 -18.67
N GLY A 342 -8.42 -18.32 -18.22
CA GLY A 342 -9.56 -18.70 -19.07
C GLY A 342 -10.43 -17.54 -19.52
N HIS A 343 -10.18 -16.31 -19.04
CA HIS A 343 -11.05 -15.16 -19.28
C HIS A 343 -10.27 -13.92 -19.73
N THR A 344 -10.67 -13.34 -20.85
CA THR A 344 -10.18 -12.05 -21.34
C THR A 344 -10.72 -10.88 -20.51
N ALA A 345 -10.16 -9.69 -20.70
CA ALA A 345 -10.69 -8.47 -20.07
C ALA A 345 -12.15 -8.21 -20.46
N ASP A 346 -12.47 -8.32 -21.75
CA ASP A 346 -13.83 -8.11 -22.26
C ASP A 346 -14.82 -9.11 -21.66
N GLN A 347 -14.44 -10.40 -21.58
CA GLN A 347 -15.27 -11.41 -20.94
C GLN A 347 -15.53 -11.08 -19.46
N CYS A 348 -14.51 -10.61 -18.74
CA CYS A 348 -14.69 -10.16 -17.37
C CYS A 348 -15.67 -8.97 -17.29
N ARG A 349 -15.55 -7.97 -18.17
CA ARG A 349 -16.49 -6.83 -18.22
C ARG A 349 -17.91 -7.28 -18.53
N THR A 350 -18.09 -8.18 -19.48
CA THR A 350 -19.39 -8.79 -19.82
C THR A 350 -19.99 -9.51 -18.60
N VAL A 351 -19.21 -10.22 -17.78
CA VAL A 351 -19.69 -10.81 -16.53
C VAL A 351 -20.22 -9.73 -15.58
N LEU A 352 -19.48 -8.64 -15.38
CA LEU A 352 -19.92 -7.52 -14.51
C LEU A 352 -21.20 -6.84 -15.05
N GLU A 353 -21.27 -6.61 -16.36
CA GLU A 353 -22.42 -6.00 -17.02
C GLU A 353 -23.66 -6.91 -16.98
N ASN A 354 -23.50 -8.19 -17.27
CA ASN A 354 -24.59 -9.16 -17.21
C ASN A 354 -25.20 -9.27 -15.81
N TYR A 355 -24.36 -9.22 -14.78
CA TYR A 355 -24.82 -9.29 -13.41
C TYR A 355 -25.61 -8.05 -12.98
N VAL A 356 -25.11 -6.84 -13.24
CA VAL A 356 -25.76 -5.60 -12.76
C VAL A 356 -26.77 -5.02 -13.73
N VAL A 357 -26.41 -4.90 -15.02
CA VAL A 357 -27.20 -4.18 -16.02
C VAL A 357 -28.27 -5.07 -16.63
N HIS A 358 -27.94 -6.35 -16.87
CA HIS A 358 -28.87 -7.31 -17.48
C HIS A 358 -29.63 -8.17 -16.45
N GLY A 359 -29.63 -7.76 -15.18
CA GLY A 359 -30.48 -8.34 -14.15
C GLY A 359 -30.03 -9.70 -13.60
N GLY A 360 -28.77 -10.09 -13.80
CA GLY A 360 -28.20 -11.30 -13.18
C GLY A 360 -28.20 -11.26 -11.64
N ASP A 361 -28.35 -10.08 -11.05
CA ASP A 361 -28.52 -9.85 -9.61
C ASP A 361 -29.99 -9.75 -9.17
N GLU A 362 -30.94 -10.08 -10.05
CA GLU A 362 -32.40 -9.99 -9.82
C GLU A 362 -32.85 -8.56 -9.43
N GLY A 363 -32.14 -7.53 -9.91
CA GLY A 363 -32.44 -6.12 -9.63
C GLY A 363 -31.94 -5.61 -8.27
N LEU A 364 -31.20 -6.45 -7.53
CA LEU A 364 -30.71 -6.15 -6.19
C LEU A 364 -29.91 -4.85 -6.12
N THR A 365 -28.97 -4.64 -7.03
CA THR A 365 -28.12 -3.45 -7.07
C THR A 365 -28.98 -2.21 -7.27
N ARG A 366 -29.96 -2.27 -8.18
CA ARG A 366 -30.88 -1.15 -8.45
C ARG A 366 -31.68 -0.77 -7.22
N ILE A 367 -32.25 -1.76 -6.53
CA ILE A 367 -32.98 -1.56 -5.29
C ILE A 367 -32.07 -0.97 -4.21
N ALA A 368 -30.91 -1.57 -3.97
CA ALA A 368 -29.97 -1.14 -2.93
C ALA A 368 -29.53 0.32 -3.14
N VAL A 369 -29.20 0.70 -4.38
CA VAL A 369 -28.81 2.08 -4.71
C VAL A 369 -29.99 3.02 -4.53
N ARG A 370 -31.18 2.72 -5.05
CA ARG A 370 -32.37 3.59 -4.90
C ARG A 370 -32.74 3.82 -3.44
N THR A 371 -32.77 2.75 -2.63
CA THR A 371 -33.02 2.86 -1.19
C THR A 371 -31.96 3.71 -0.48
N SER A 372 -30.67 3.51 -0.82
CA SER A 372 -29.56 4.29 -0.21
C SER A 372 -29.57 5.76 -0.65
N CYS A 373 -30.17 6.08 -1.78
CA CYS A 373 -30.34 7.45 -2.28
C CYS A 373 -31.66 8.11 -1.85
N GLY A 374 -32.55 7.39 -1.15
CA GLY A 374 -33.89 7.89 -0.81
C GLY A 374 -34.85 8.03 -2.00
N LEU A 375 -34.58 7.35 -3.11
CA LEU A 375 -35.46 7.30 -4.29
C LEU A 375 -36.53 6.22 -4.12
N SER A 376 -37.70 6.40 -4.76
CA SER A 376 -38.77 5.39 -4.75
C SER A 376 -38.25 4.07 -5.32
N VAL A 377 -38.62 2.90 -4.83
CA VAL A 377 -38.28 1.64 -5.53
C VAL A 377 -39.38 1.39 -6.56
N ASP A 378 -39.04 1.23 -7.84
CA ASP A 378 -40.04 0.99 -8.89
C ASP A 378 -40.87 -0.27 -8.54
N ASN A 379 -42.19 -0.10 -8.46
CA ASN A 379 -43.15 -1.13 -8.04
C ASN A 379 -43.43 -2.21 -9.11
N GLU A 380 -42.59 -2.35 -10.13
CA GLU A 380 -42.79 -3.35 -11.17
C GLU A 380 -42.43 -4.75 -10.67
N GLY A 381 -43.41 -5.45 -10.08
CA GLY A 381 -43.43 -6.91 -9.93
C GLY A 381 -42.47 -7.56 -8.92
N VAL A 382 -41.47 -6.85 -8.41
CA VAL A 382 -40.52 -7.37 -7.40
C VAL A 382 -40.92 -7.00 -5.95
N SER A 383 -41.96 -6.18 -5.79
CA SER A 383 -42.41 -5.59 -4.52
C SER A 383 -42.59 -6.65 -3.41
N ASP A 384 -43.27 -7.77 -3.66
CA ASP A 384 -43.49 -8.81 -2.63
C ASP A 384 -42.19 -9.51 -2.17
N ARG A 385 -41.25 -9.79 -3.09
CA ARG A 385 -39.96 -10.42 -2.73
C ARG A 385 -39.00 -9.44 -2.08
N VAL A 386 -39.04 -8.18 -2.45
CA VAL A 386 -38.18 -7.12 -1.91
C VAL A 386 -38.69 -6.67 -0.55
N GLN A 387 -40.00 -6.53 -0.36
CA GLN A 387 -40.60 -6.35 0.96
C GLN A 387 -40.30 -7.55 1.86
N GLN A 388 -40.38 -8.80 1.36
CA GLN A 388 -39.97 -9.98 2.13
C GLN A 388 -38.47 -9.99 2.46
N VAL A 389 -37.60 -9.54 1.57
CA VAL A 389 -36.15 -9.44 1.83
C VAL A 389 -35.83 -8.32 2.82
N LEU A 390 -36.44 -7.15 2.68
CA LEU A 390 -36.28 -6.04 3.64
C LEU A 390 -36.91 -6.39 4.99
N ALA A 391 -38.06 -7.05 5.00
CA ALA A 391 -38.71 -7.56 6.22
C ALA A 391 -37.92 -8.68 6.89
N ALA A 392 -37.26 -9.56 6.13
CA ALA A 392 -36.34 -10.57 6.66
C ALA A 392 -35.00 -9.98 7.14
N LEU A 393 -34.63 -8.77 6.68
CA LEU A 393 -33.48 -8.02 7.17
C LEU A 393 -33.81 -7.26 8.47
N THR A 394 -35.05 -6.80 8.64
CA THR A 394 -35.62 -6.33 9.91
C THR A 394 -36.13 -7.52 10.72
N VAL A 395 -35.23 -8.32 11.27
CA VAL A 395 -35.63 -9.35 12.23
C VAL A 395 -36.11 -8.70 13.52
N GLU A 396 -37.38 -8.30 13.57
CA GLU A 396 -38.15 -8.24 14.80
C GLU A 396 -38.49 -9.70 15.17
N GLY A 397 -37.66 -10.34 16.01
CA GLY A 397 -38.09 -11.59 16.68
C GLY A 397 -37.05 -12.67 16.89
N ALA A 398 -35.88 -12.63 16.25
CA ALA A 398 -34.77 -13.48 16.70
C ALA A 398 -34.16 -12.86 17.95
N ARG A 399 -34.57 -13.33 19.13
CA ARG A 399 -33.75 -13.21 20.34
C ARG A 399 -32.34 -13.71 19.99
N GLN A 400 -31.42 -12.78 19.79
CA GLN A 400 -29.99 -13.06 19.74
C GLN A 400 -29.52 -13.26 21.19
N PRO A 401 -28.94 -14.41 21.55
CA PRO A 401 -28.18 -14.50 22.78
C PRO A 401 -26.79 -13.85 22.56
N GLU A 402 -26.37 -13.05 23.52
CA GLU A 402 -25.00 -12.58 23.82
C GLU A 402 -24.32 -11.49 22.97
N GLN A 403 -24.49 -11.39 21.64
CA GLN A 403 -23.75 -10.35 20.88
C GLN A 403 -24.32 -8.92 21.01
N VAL A 404 -25.63 -8.78 21.24
CA VAL A 404 -26.26 -7.48 21.52
C VAL A 404 -25.80 -6.95 22.88
N ASP A 405 -25.48 -7.85 23.81
CA ASP A 405 -25.01 -7.51 25.15
C ASP A 405 -23.57 -6.99 25.10
N GLU A 406 -22.69 -7.56 24.26
CA GLU A 406 -21.31 -7.06 24.14
C GLU A 406 -21.23 -5.66 23.52
N MET A 407 -22.05 -5.35 22.51
CA MET A 407 -22.09 -4.01 21.92
C MET A 407 -22.80 -2.99 22.83
N ALA A 408 -23.83 -3.42 23.57
CA ALA A 408 -24.46 -2.60 24.60
C ALA A 408 -23.51 -2.33 25.77
N ARG A 409 -22.78 -3.34 26.24
CA ARG A 409 -21.71 -3.21 27.25
C ARG A 409 -20.57 -2.33 26.76
N ALA A 410 -20.14 -2.43 25.51
CA ALA A 410 -19.12 -1.55 24.95
C ALA A 410 -19.59 -0.09 24.85
N ARG A 411 -20.86 0.14 24.47
CA ARG A 411 -21.45 1.49 24.49
C ARG A 411 -21.61 2.02 25.92
N GLN A 412 -21.99 1.17 26.86
CA GLN A 412 -22.15 1.53 28.27
C GLN A 412 -20.79 1.81 28.92
N ALA A 413 -19.77 0.98 28.67
CA ALA A 413 -18.40 1.19 29.12
C ALA A 413 -17.81 2.49 28.55
N LYS A 414 -18.05 2.78 27.27
CA LYS A 414 -17.63 4.06 26.67
C LYS A 414 -18.33 5.27 27.31
N LYS A 415 -19.64 5.15 27.64
CA LYS A 415 -20.37 6.20 28.37
C LYS A 415 -19.85 6.38 29.80
N GLU A 416 -19.55 5.29 30.49
CA GLU A 416 -19.00 5.31 31.85
C GLU A 416 -17.58 5.92 31.86
N GLU A 417 -16.76 5.61 30.86
CA GLU A 417 -15.45 6.21 30.67
C GLU A 417 -15.55 7.71 30.36
N GLN A 418 -16.44 8.12 29.45
CA GLN A 418 -16.71 9.54 29.16
C GLN A 418 -17.22 10.29 30.40
N GLN A 419 -18.09 9.66 31.19
CA GLN A 419 -18.63 10.25 32.41
C GLN A 419 -17.53 10.42 33.47
N LYS A 420 -16.69 9.41 33.67
CA LYS A 420 -15.54 9.48 34.57
C LYS A 420 -14.60 10.62 34.19
N ILE A 421 -14.29 10.76 32.89
CA ILE A 421 -13.41 11.84 32.41
C ILE A 421 -14.07 13.21 32.61
N SER A 422 -15.39 13.33 32.37
CA SER A 422 -16.15 14.56 32.64
C SER A 422 -16.04 14.98 34.11
N ASP A 423 -16.15 14.04 35.03
CA ASP A 423 -16.09 14.30 36.46
C ASP A 423 -14.66 14.60 36.95
N GLU A 424 -13.64 13.98 36.35
CA GLU A 424 -12.23 14.37 36.57
C GLU A 424 -11.94 15.80 36.10
N ILE A 425 -12.45 16.21 34.93
CA ILE A 425 -12.31 17.58 34.42
C ILE A 425 -13.01 18.59 35.35
N LYS A 426 -14.23 18.29 35.83
CA LYS A 426 -14.95 19.15 36.78
C LYS A 426 -14.23 19.29 38.12
N THR A 427 -13.64 18.21 38.61
CA THR A 427 -12.87 18.20 39.86
C THR A 427 -11.61 19.04 39.71
N TRP A 428 -10.86 18.84 38.61
CA TRP A 428 -9.68 19.65 38.29
C TRP A 428 -10.01 21.14 38.18
N LEU A 429 -11.11 21.51 37.52
CA LEU A 429 -11.54 22.91 37.42
C LEU A 429 -11.87 23.51 38.79
N ARG A 430 -12.51 22.74 39.67
CA ARG A 430 -12.84 23.16 41.04
C ARG A 430 -11.57 23.34 41.89
N ASP A 431 -10.65 22.39 41.83
CA ASP A 431 -9.41 22.40 42.62
C ASP A 431 -8.48 23.55 42.21
N GLU A 432 -8.48 23.89 40.92
CA GLU A 432 -7.70 25.00 40.37
C GLU A 432 -8.42 26.36 40.45
N GLY A 433 -9.69 26.40 40.90
CA GLY A 433 -10.51 27.62 40.92
C GLY A 433 -10.72 28.23 39.54
N LYS A 434 -10.88 27.40 38.50
CA LYS A 434 -11.02 27.80 37.10
C LYS A 434 -12.42 27.50 36.59
N ASP A 435 -13.02 28.48 35.93
CA ASP A 435 -14.32 28.31 35.24
C ASP A 435 -14.15 28.06 33.72
N TRP A 436 -12.91 28.12 33.22
CA TRP A 436 -12.58 27.95 31.81
C TRP A 436 -11.18 27.37 31.63
N PHE A 437 -10.92 26.78 30.47
CA PHE A 437 -9.60 26.29 30.08
C PHE A 437 -9.45 26.27 28.56
N THR A 438 -8.22 26.35 28.07
CA THR A 438 -7.90 26.12 26.66
C THR A 438 -7.61 24.65 26.40
N ALA A 439 -7.82 24.19 25.16
CA ALA A 439 -7.45 22.82 24.77
C ALA A 439 -5.96 22.51 25.01
N ALA A 440 -5.09 23.53 25.00
CA ALA A 440 -3.68 23.39 25.35
C ALA A 440 -3.46 23.16 26.85
N GLN A 441 -4.17 23.89 27.72
CA GLN A 441 -4.11 23.71 29.18
C GLN A 441 -4.62 22.33 29.61
N ALA A 442 -5.71 21.84 29.00
CA ALA A 442 -6.19 20.48 29.24
C ALA A 442 -5.16 19.40 28.86
N LYS A 443 -4.33 19.64 27.82
CA LYS A 443 -3.26 18.72 27.41
C LYS A 443 -2.08 18.66 28.38
N VAL A 444 -1.87 19.71 29.18
CA VAL A 444 -0.72 19.85 30.10
C VAL A 444 -1.10 19.48 31.53
N ALA A 445 -2.39 19.41 31.87
CA ALA A 445 -2.94 19.05 33.19
C ALA A 445 -2.71 17.58 33.62
N LYS A 446 -1.67 16.91 33.12
CA LYS A 446 -1.37 15.48 33.29
C LYS A 446 -1.19 15.03 34.75
N ALA A 447 -1.02 15.96 35.68
CA ALA A 447 -0.87 15.67 37.10
C ALA A 447 -2.21 15.34 37.79
N SER A 448 -3.34 15.75 37.20
CA SER A 448 -4.67 15.68 37.86
C SER A 448 -5.72 14.91 37.05
N VAL A 449 -5.40 14.46 35.82
CA VAL A 449 -6.34 13.76 34.93
C VAL A 449 -5.65 12.59 34.21
N SER A 450 -6.36 11.48 34.05
CA SER A 450 -5.78 10.16 33.72
C SER A 450 -5.69 9.81 32.21
N PHE A 451 -6.06 10.72 31.29
CA PHE A 451 -6.15 10.42 29.84
C PHE A 451 -4.93 10.83 28.98
N GLY A 452 -4.78 10.22 27.80
CA GLY A 452 -3.68 10.47 26.84
C GLY A 452 -3.82 11.78 26.04
N ARG A 453 -2.70 12.30 25.50
CA ARG A 453 -2.64 13.60 24.76
C ARG A 453 -3.57 13.66 23.52
N GLY A 454 -3.83 12.53 22.87
CA GLY A 454 -4.72 12.43 21.71
C GLY A 454 -6.20 12.34 22.09
N GLU A 455 -6.51 11.81 23.27
CA GLU A 455 -7.88 11.56 23.75
C GLU A 455 -8.49 12.83 24.34
N ALA A 456 -7.69 13.65 25.03
CA ALA A 456 -8.11 14.91 25.64
C ALA A 456 -8.89 15.83 24.68
N ALA A 457 -8.39 15.99 23.45
CA ALA A 457 -9.00 16.88 22.47
C ALA A 457 -10.35 16.36 21.96
N ASN A 458 -10.45 15.04 21.75
CA ASN A 458 -11.69 14.41 21.30
C ASN A 458 -12.76 14.45 22.39
N VAL A 459 -12.38 14.15 23.63
CA VAL A 459 -13.31 14.19 24.78
C VAL A 459 -13.83 15.62 25.00
N VAL A 460 -12.96 16.64 24.97
CA VAL A 460 -13.39 18.03 25.13
C VAL A 460 -14.35 18.46 24.02
N GLN A 461 -14.12 18.02 22.78
CA GLN A 461 -15.04 18.26 21.67
C GLN A 461 -16.37 17.52 21.83
N GLU A 462 -16.36 16.27 22.30
CA GLU A 462 -17.59 15.52 22.57
C GLU A 462 -18.38 16.12 23.73
N LEU A 463 -17.72 16.54 24.82
CA LEU A 463 -18.37 17.23 25.93
C LEU A 463 -18.99 18.57 25.51
N ALA A 464 -18.32 19.30 24.60
CA ALA A 464 -18.88 20.52 24.03
C ALA A 464 -20.10 20.24 23.13
N ARG A 465 -20.02 19.19 22.29
CA ARG A 465 -21.12 18.74 21.43
C ARG A 465 -22.34 18.31 22.23
N ASP A 466 -22.11 17.60 23.34
CA ASP A 466 -23.16 17.02 24.18
C ASP A 466 -23.68 18.04 25.22
N GLY A 467 -23.23 19.30 25.16
CA GLY A 467 -23.74 20.42 25.96
C GLY A 467 -23.18 20.53 27.38
N TYR A 468 -22.18 19.71 27.74
CA TYR A 468 -21.54 19.75 29.05
C TYR A 468 -20.48 20.86 29.17
N LEU A 469 -19.96 21.36 28.05
CA LEU A 469 -19.05 22.49 27.97
C LEU A 469 -19.53 23.51 26.93
N LEU A 470 -19.32 24.79 27.20
CA LEU A 470 -19.51 25.83 26.20
C LEU A 470 -18.18 26.06 25.47
N SER A 471 -18.16 25.80 24.17
CA SER A 471 -16.99 26.06 23.32
C SER A 471 -17.16 27.41 22.61
N GLN A 472 -16.24 28.36 22.88
CA GLN A 472 -16.21 29.66 22.21
C GLN A 472 -14.80 29.95 21.70
N THR A 473 -14.67 30.38 20.44
CA THR A 473 -13.41 30.91 19.91
C THR A 473 -13.22 32.34 20.41
N ARG A 474 -12.12 32.60 21.13
CA ARG A 474 -11.72 33.93 21.60
C ARG A 474 -10.24 34.15 21.36
N ASP A 475 -9.88 35.36 20.92
CA ASP A 475 -8.51 35.82 20.92
C ASP A 475 -8.11 36.17 22.35
N LEU A 476 -7.26 35.34 22.95
CA LEU A 476 -6.67 35.62 24.25
C LEU A 476 -5.41 36.46 24.07
N PRO A 477 -5.15 37.44 24.96
CA PRO A 477 -3.87 38.14 24.96
C PRO A 477 -2.74 37.12 25.16
N LYS A 478 -1.64 37.26 24.41
CA LYS A 478 -0.44 36.41 24.58
C LYS A 478 -0.01 36.50 26.05
N ALA A 479 -0.18 35.41 26.79
CA ALA A 479 0.37 35.28 28.13
C ALA A 479 1.91 35.35 28.03
N GLY A 480 2.50 36.27 28.78
CA GLY A 480 3.95 36.33 29.01
C GLY A 480 4.40 35.22 29.94
#